data_AF-A0A0L8IDT5-F1
#
_entry.id   AF-A0A0L8IDT5-F1
#
_cell.length_a   1.000
_cell.length_b   1.000
_cell.length_c   1.000
_cell.angle_alpha   90.00
_cell.angle_beta   90.00
_cell.angle_gamma   90.00
#
_symmetry.space_group_name_H-M   'P 1'
#
loop_
_entity.id
_entity.type
_entity.pdbx_description
1 polymer ?
#
loop_
_entity_poly.entity_id
_entity_poly.type
_entity_poly.pdbx_seq_one_letter_code
_entity_poly.pdbx_strand_id
1 'polypeptide(L)'
;MTRLFPFCFLFLIALTAIIEANERDCNGCLIEGRCHKFGQKWMEKTDIMCARKQCRRMSQTQWKVLVKKVYCRQNNGRCVGKNKTWPNLEDGECWTHRCHIKGGKRVEITSKLGGKC
;
A
#
# COMPACT_ATOMS: atom_id res chain seq x y z
N MET A 1 31.34 -27.25 27.35
CA MET A 1 30.83 -26.73 26.06
C MET A 1 29.32 -26.91 26.03
N THR A 2 28.60 -25.89 26.48
CA THR A 2 27.13 -25.85 26.54
C THR A 2 26.56 -25.74 25.13
N ARG A 3 25.86 -26.80 24.70
CA ARG A 3 25.16 -26.88 23.41
C ARG A 3 23.96 -25.94 23.44
N LEU A 4 24.09 -24.80 22.77
CA LEU A 4 23.03 -23.83 22.61
C LEU A 4 22.42 -23.95 21.20
N PHE A 5 21.13 -24.30 21.19
CA PHE A 5 20.12 -24.02 20.15
C PHE A 5 20.03 -24.89 18.88
N PRO A 6 19.30 -26.03 18.93
CA PRO A 6 18.61 -26.60 17.76
C PRO A 6 17.19 -26.02 17.56
N PHE A 7 16.68 -25.20 18.49
CA PHE A 7 15.30 -24.68 18.43
C PHE A 7 15.08 -23.59 17.36
N CYS A 8 16.14 -22.91 16.92
CA CYS A 8 16.01 -21.83 15.95
C CYS A 8 15.72 -22.34 14.52
N PHE A 9 16.20 -23.53 14.18
CA PHE A 9 16.01 -24.13 12.85
C PHE A 9 14.60 -24.67 12.62
N LEU A 10 13.94 -25.22 13.65
CA LEU A 10 12.59 -25.77 13.53
C LEU A 10 11.52 -24.70 13.31
N PHE A 11 11.71 -23.51 13.89
CA PHE A 11 10.76 -22.41 13.74
C PHE A 11 10.74 -21.83 12.31
N LEU A 12 11.91 -21.79 11.66
CA LEU A 12 12.05 -21.34 10.26
C LEU A 12 11.30 -22.25 9.29
N ILE A 13 11.36 -23.58 9.49
CA ILE A 13 10.72 -24.56 8.60
C ILE A 13 9.19 -24.51 8.71
N ALA A 14 8.65 -24.30 9.91
CA ALA A 14 7.21 -24.16 10.12
C ALA A 14 6.65 -22.88 9.45
N LEU A 15 7.39 -21.76 9.54
CA LEU A 15 7.02 -20.51 8.90
C LEU A 15 6.99 -20.62 7.37
N THR A 16 7.98 -21.27 6.75
CA THR A 16 8.00 -21.46 5.29
C THR A 16 6.85 -22.34 4.80
N ALA A 17 6.48 -23.39 5.54
CA ALA A 17 5.39 -24.28 5.15
C ALA A 17 4.00 -23.60 5.16
N ILE A 18 3.75 -22.69 6.11
CA ILE A 18 2.49 -21.94 6.19
C ILE A 18 2.37 -20.94 5.03
N ILE A 19 3.49 -20.34 4.62
CA ILE A 19 3.53 -19.41 3.49
C ILE A 19 3.25 -20.17 2.18
N GLU A 20 3.94 -21.29 1.94
CA GLU A 20 3.74 -22.10 0.73
C GLU A 20 2.32 -22.68 0.60
N ALA A 21 1.69 -23.09 1.70
CA ALA A 21 0.32 -23.60 1.67
C ALA A 21 -0.69 -22.51 1.26
N ASN A 22 -0.46 -21.26 1.65
CA ASN A 22 -1.35 -20.14 1.33
C ASN A 22 -1.20 -19.66 -0.13
N GLU A 23 -0.03 -19.87 -0.75
CA GLU A 23 0.20 -19.54 -2.16
C GLU A 23 -0.49 -20.49 -3.13
N ARG A 24 -0.60 -21.79 -2.80
CA ARG A 24 -1.17 -22.81 -3.69
C ARG A 24 -2.70 -22.75 -3.80
N ASP A 25 -3.41 -22.19 -2.80
CA ASP A 25 -4.87 -22.14 -2.76
C ASP A 25 -5.48 -20.73 -2.98
N CYS A 26 -4.68 -19.77 -3.43
CA CYS A 26 -5.19 -18.41 -3.62
C CYS A 26 -6.10 -18.26 -4.86
N ASN A 27 -7.42 -18.32 -4.65
CA ASN A 27 -8.44 -17.98 -5.63
C ASN A 27 -8.63 -16.44 -5.73
N GLY A 28 -7.59 -15.75 -6.20
CA GLY A 28 -7.54 -14.29 -6.22
C GLY A 28 -6.19 -13.73 -6.64
N CYS A 29 -5.95 -12.47 -6.29
CA CYS A 29 -4.70 -11.77 -6.57
C CYS A 29 -3.75 -11.96 -5.38
N LEU A 30 -2.72 -12.79 -5.55
CA LEU A 30 -1.65 -12.95 -4.56
C LEU A 30 -0.66 -11.78 -4.71
N ILE A 31 -0.52 -10.97 -3.65
CA ILE A 31 0.38 -9.81 -3.60
C ILE A 31 1.13 -9.86 -2.27
N GLU A 32 2.47 -9.94 -2.31
CA GLU A 32 3.34 -9.94 -1.13
C GLU A 32 2.89 -10.94 -0.04
N GLY A 33 2.61 -12.19 -0.46
CA GLY A 33 2.14 -13.26 0.45
C GLY A 33 0.70 -13.12 0.95
N ARG A 34 -0.05 -12.10 0.50
CA ARG A 34 -1.48 -11.92 0.84
C ARG A 34 -2.37 -12.25 -0.35
N CYS A 35 -3.33 -13.16 -0.13
CA CYS A 35 -4.35 -13.47 -1.11
C CYS A 35 -5.51 -12.46 -1.03
N HIS A 36 -5.72 -11.69 -2.10
CA HIS A 36 -6.87 -10.81 -2.26
C HIS A 36 -7.94 -11.47 -3.12
N LYS A 37 -9.07 -11.84 -2.51
CA LYS A 37 -10.17 -12.55 -3.17
C LYS A 37 -10.83 -11.71 -4.28
N PHE A 38 -11.54 -12.38 -5.19
CA PHE A 38 -12.34 -11.73 -6.22
C PHE A 38 -13.19 -10.57 -5.66
N GLY A 39 -13.11 -9.41 -6.31
CA GLY A 39 -13.94 -8.25 -5.96
C GLY A 39 -13.48 -7.50 -4.71
N GLN A 40 -12.59 -8.08 -3.90
CA GLN A 40 -12.02 -7.46 -2.72
C GLN A 40 -11.33 -6.14 -3.10
N LYS A 41 -11.61 -5.10 -2.31
CA LYS A 41 -11.01 -3.77 -2.45
C LYS A 41 -10.10 -3.53 -1.26
N TRP A 42 -8.92 -2.98 -1.51
CA TRP A 42 -8.00 -2.57 -0.45
C TRP A 42 -7.34 -1.24 -0.79
N MET A 43 -6.75 -0.63 0.22
CA MET A 43 -5.95 0.58 0.08
C MET A 43 -4.47 0.21 0.22
N GLU A 44 -3.71 0.43 -0.84
CA GLU A 44 -2.25 0.40 -0.77
C GLU A 44 -1.75 1.82 -0.57
N LYS A 45 -0.73 1.99 0.27
CA LYS A 45 -0.13 3.29 0.57
C LYS A 45 1.37 3.22 0.29
N THR A 46 1.87 4.12 -0.54
CA THR A 46 3.30 4.43 -0.70
C THR A 46 3.58 5.78 -0.04
N ASP A 47 4.78 6.36 -0.22
CA ASP A 47 5.18 7.60 0.46
C ASP A 47 4.25 8.77 0.17
N ILE A 48 3.93 9.01 -1.10
CA ILE A 48 3.12 10.16 -1.53
C ILE A 48 1.72 9.79 -2.02
N MET A 49 1.40 8.50 -2.11
CA MET A 49 0.20 8.03 -2.80
C MET A 49 -0.59 7.01 -1.98
N CYS A 50 -1.92 7.12 -2.03
CA CYS A 50 -2.80 6.01 -1.72
C CYS A 50 -3.48 5.52 -3.00
N ALA A 51 -3.47 4.21 -3.24
CA ALA A 51 -4.12 3.57 -4.38
C ALA A 51 -5.23 2.62 -3.90
N ARG A 52 -6.47 2.90 -4.30
CA ARG A 52 -7.58 1.96 -4.09
C ARG A 52 -7.51 0.88 -5.15
N LYS A 53 -7.08 -0.30 -4.76
CA LYS A 53 -6.95 -1.47 -5.63
C LYS A 53 -8.18 -2.37 -5.51
N GLN A 54 -8.42 -3.15 -6.55
CA GLN A 54 -9.42 -4.20 -6.57
C GLN A 54 -8.90 -5.40 -7.35
N CYS A 55 -9.09 -6.60 -6.81
CA CYS A 55 -8.81 -7.82 -7.55
C CYS A 55 -9.96 -8.15 -8.50
N ARG A 56 -9.65 -8.36 -9.78
CA ARG A 56 -10.62 -8.74 -10.80
C ARG A 56 -10.20 -10.04 -11.47
N ARG A 57 -11.16 -10.95 -11.65
CA ARG A 57 -10.99 -12.15 -12.46
C ARG A 57 -11.02 -11.78 -13.94
N MET A 58 -10.03 -12.22 -14.70
CA MET A 58 -9.95 -12.04 -16.16
C MET A 58 -10.37 -13.34 -16.88
N SER A 59 -9.95 -14.49 -16.34
CA SER A 59 -10.36 -15.83 -16.80
C SER A 59 -10.44 -16.78 -15.60
N GLN A 60 -10.67 -18.08 -15.83
CA GLN A 60 -10.68 -19.08 -14.74
C GLN A 60 -9.36 -19.13 -13.95
N THR A 61 -8.23 -18.87 -14.61
CA THR A 61 -6.89 -18.97 -14.02
C THR A 61 -6.16 -17.63 -13.95
N GLN A 62 -6.70 -16.56 -14.56
CA GLN A 62 -6.04 -15.26 -14.62
C GLN A 62 -6.75 -14.21 -13.77
N TRP A 63 -5.95 -13.52 -12.97
CA TRP A 63 -6.36 -12.46 -12.05
C TRP A 63 -5.59 -11.19 -12.35
N LYS A 64 -6.25 -10.04 -12.22
CA LYS A 64 -5.64 -8.74 -12.43
C LYS A 64 -6.00 -7.79 -11.30
N VAL A 65 -4.98 -7.13 -10.77
CA VAL A 65 -5.16 -6.00 -9.86
C VAL A 65 -5.50 -4.76 -10.67
N LEU A 66 -6.63 -4.15 -10.37
CA LEU A 66 -7.06 -2.89 -10.96
C LEU A 66 -6.90 -1.76 -9.95
N VAL A 67 -6.16 -0.73 -10.31
CA VAL A 67 -6.17 0.53 -9.57
C VAL A 67 -7.44 1.29 -9.94
N LYS A 68 -8.37 1.47 -9.01
CA LYS A 68 -9.64 2.17 -9.24
C LYS A 68 -9.51 3.68 -9.09
N LYS A 69 -8.86 4.12 -8.01
CA LYS A 69 -8.65 5.54 -7.70
C LYS A 69 -7.28 5.71 -7.05
N VAL A 70 -6.68 6.88 -7.26
CA VAL A 70 -5.46 7.31 -6.56
C VAL A 70 -5.75 8.61 -5.81
N TYR A 71 -4.98 8.84 -4.76
CA TYR A 71 -5.05 9.96 -3.84
C TYR A 71 -3.62 10.35 -3.47
N CYS A 72 -3.40 11.59 -3.07
CA CYS A 72 -2.16 11.95 -2.39
C CYS A 72 -2.19 11.45 -0.95
N ARG A 73 -1.05 11.11 -0.38
CA ARG A 73 -0.89 10.74 1.02
C ARG A 73 -0.31 11.94 1.79
N GLN A 74 -0.94 12.28 2.91
CA GLN A 74 -0.41 13.23 3.88
C GLN A 74 0.63 12.56 4.79
N ASN A 75 1.46 13.35 5.46
CA ASN A 75 2.47 12.85 6.40
C ASN A 75 1.85 12.06 7.56
N ASN A 76 0.64 12.42 7.99
CA ASN A 76 -0.14 11.66 8.98
C ASN A 76 -0.77 10.35 8.44
N GLY A 77 -0.50 9.98 7.18
CA GLY A 77 -1.00 8.77 6.53
C GLY A 77 -2.44 8.84 5.99
N ARG A 78 -3.12 10.00 6.08
CA ARG A 78 -4.46 10.22 5.48
C ARG A 78 -4.35 10.42 3.96
N CYS A 79 -5.39 10.00 3.26
CA CYS A 79 -5.45 10.08 1.80
C CYS A 79 -6.34 11.25 1.37
N VAL A 80 -5.86 12.05 0.43
CA VAL A 80 -6.49 13.30 -0.01
C VAL A 80 -6.74 13.28 -1.52
N GLY A 81 -7.92 13.75 -1.91
CA GLY A 81 -8.34 13.81 -3.30
C GLY A 81 -7.59 14.84 -4.15
N LYS A 82 -7.78 14.73 -5.47
CA LYS A 82 -7.24 15.68 -6.46
C LYS A 82 -7.59 17.13 -6.11
N ASN A 83 -6.63 18.03 -6.32
CA ASN A 83 -6.70 19.48 -6.16
C ASN A 83 -7.01 19.98 -4.75
N LYS A 84 -7.06 19.08 -3.76
CA LYS A 84 -7.20 19.48 -2.35
C LYS A 84 -5.87 19.96 -1.80
N THR A 85 -5.96 20.89 -0.86
CA THR A 85 -4.83 21.46 -0.14
C THR A 85 -4.91 21.11 1.33
N TRP A 86 -3.76 21.01 2.00
CA TRP A 86 -3.70 20.85 3.45
C TRP A 86 -2.50 21.60 4.01
N PRO A 87 -2.64 22.24 5.18
CA PRO A 87 -1.50 22.75 5.93
C PRO A 87 -0.77 21.58 6.61
N ASN A 88 0.53 21.76 6.83
CA ASN A 88 1.32 20.92 7.70
C ASN A 88 2.43 21.74 8.36
N LEU A 89 2.77 21.42 9.61
CA LEU A 89 3.94 21.96 10.27
C LEU A 89 5.12 21.01 10.01
N GLU A 90 6.13 21.48 9.29
CA GLU A 90 7.33 20.71 8.92
C GLU A 90 8.54 21.57 9.27
N ASP A 91 9.47 21.03 10.05
CA ASP A 91 10.70 21.72 10.45
C ASP A 91 10.47 23.09 11.14
N GLY A 92 9.36 23.23 11.86
CA GLY A 92 8.98 24.47 12.55
C GLY A 92 8.34 25.53 11.64
N GLU A 93 8.15 25.23 10.35
CA GLU A 93 7.54 26.12 9.38
C GLU A 93 6.17 25.61 8.92
N CYS A 94 5.24 26.53 8.65
CA CYS A 94 3.95 26.18 8.07
C CYS A 94 4.07 26.01 6.55
N TRP A 95 3.80 24.80 6.07
CA TRP A 95 3.73 24.47 4.66
C TRP A 95 2.29 24.25 4.24
N THR A 96 1.95 24.76 3.06
CA THR A 96 0.69 24.44 2.39
C THR A 96 0.96 23.51 1.22
N HIS A 97 0.50 22.27 1.31
CA HIS A 97 0.62 21.30 0.24
C HIS A 97 -0.62 21.30 -0.65
N ARG A 98 -0.45 20.93 -1.92
CA ARG A 98 -1.55 20.71 -2.87
C ARG A 98 -1.37 19.37 -3.58
N CYS A 99 -2.44 18.58 -3.59
CA CYS A 99 -2.48 17.33 -4.33
C CYS A 99 -2.79 17.56 -5.81
N HIS A 100 -1.93 17.11 -6.69
CA HIS A 100 -2.16 17.06 -8.13
C HIS A 100 -2.25 15.61 -8.58
N ILE A 101 -3.32 15.31 -9.32
CA ILE A 101 -3.52 13.99 -9.93
C ILE A 101 -3.72 14.20 -11.42
N LYS A 102 -2.68 13.87 -12.18
CA LYS A 102 -2.59 14.05 -13.64
C LYS A 102 -3.08 12.78 -14.37
N GLY A 103 -3.09 12.83 -15.70
CA GLY A 103 -3.41 11.70 -16.56
C GLY A 103 -2.61 10.45 -16.20
N GLY A 104 -3.18 9.26 -16.42
CA GLY A 104 -2.53 8.01 -16.05
C GLY A 104 -2.39 7.76 -14.54
N LYS A 105 -3.11 8.52 -13.69
CA LYS A 105 -3.07 8.40 -12.22
C LYS A 105 -1.71 8.76 -11.60
N ARG A 106 -0.96 9.63 -12.27
CA ARG A 106 0.29 10.18 -11.73
C ARG A 106 -0.01 11.17 -10.61
N VAL A 107 0.54 10.91 -9.44
CA VAL A 107 0.39 11.73 -8.24
C VAL A 107 1.59 12.66 -8.09
N GLU A 108 1.34 13.90 -7.73
CA GLU A 108 2.34 14.92 -7.45
C GLU A 108 1.83 15.80 -6.30
N ILE A 109 2.73 16.14 -5.37
CA ILE A 109 2.43 17.04 -4.26
C ILE A 109 3.33 18.25 -4.43
N THR A 110 2.72 19.43 -4.54
CA THR A 110 3.47 20.69 -4.56
C THR A 110 3.33 21.36 -3.20
N SER A 111 4.44 21.83 -2.64
CA SER A 111 4.48 22.52 -1.35
C SER A 111 4.78 24.00 -1.55
N LYS A 112 4.13 24.86 -0.78
CA LYS A 112 4.43 26.28 -0.72
C LYS A 112 4.64 26.67 0.74
N LEU A 113 5.74 27.37 1.01
CA LEU A 113 6.02 27.92 2.33
C LEU A 113 5.01 29.03 2.66
N GLY A 114 4.53 29.02 3.90
CA GLY A 114 3.55 29.97 4.43
C GLY A 114 2.12 29.45 4.44
N GLY A 115 1.27 30.15 5.19
CA GLY A 115 -0.12 29.77 5.45
C GLY A 115 -0.40 29.75 6.95
N LYS A 116 -1.60 29.28 7.32
CA LYS A 116 -1.93 28.97 8.72
C LYS A 116 -1.86 27.47 8.94
N CYS A 117 -0.88 27.07 9.73
CA CYS A 117 -0.85 25.85 10.51
C CYS A 117 -0.79 26.30 11.99
#